data_AF-A0A923NCG8-F1
#
_entry.id   AF-A0A923NCG8-F1
#
_cell.length_a   1.000
_cell.length_b   1.000
_cell.length_c   1.000
_cell.angle_alpha   90.00
_cell.angle_beta   90.00
_cell.angle_gamma   90.00
#
_symmetry.space_group_name_H-M   'P 1'
#
loop_
_entity.id
_entity.type
_entity.pdbx_description
1 polymer ?
#
loop_
_entity_poly.entity_id
_entity_poly.type
_entity_poly.pdbx_seq_one_letter_code
_entity_poly.pdbx_strand_id
1 'polypeptide(L)'
;MRDNRVQAALEELGYELEGSLASKLFHNIKLYMLYNDRDSFMSMLNYRSNLEPLERIKEDYFLFKFMLKQMKSKSPAKLLGFISDRKFVD
;
A
#
# COMPACT_ATOMS: atom_id res chain seq x y z
N MET A 1 -12.66 7.52 13.42
CA MET A 1 -11.45 6.68 13.31
C MET A 1 -10.68 7.14 12.08
N ARG A 2 -9.37 7.36 12.19
CA ARG A 2 -8.52 7.69 11.02
C ARG A 2 -8.46 6.47 10.11
N ASP A 3 -8.51 6.68 8.79
CA ASP A 3 -8.40 5.60 7.82
C ASP A 3 -7.03 4.91 7.96
N ASN A 4 -7.06 3.60 8.18
CA ASN A 4 -5.88 2.75 8.35
C ASN A 4 -4.88 2.89 7.17
N ARG A 5 -5.39 3.11 5.95
CA ARG A 5 -4.56 3.25 4.76
C ARG A 5 -3.89 4.61 4.69
N VAL A 6 -4.58 5.67 5.12
CA VAL A 6 -4.00 7.03 5.22
C VAL A 6 -2.86 7.04 6.22
N GLN A 7 -3.05 6.39 7.38
CA GLN A 7 -1.99 6.28 8.39
C GLN A 7 -0.77 5.52 7.87
N ALA A 8 -0.98 4.39 7.17
CA ALA A 8 0.13 3.63 6.58
C ALA A 8 0.88 4.42 5.50
N ALA A 9 0.15 5.16 4.65
CA ALA A 9 0.76 6.03 3.64
C ALA A 9 1.57 7.15 4.27
N LEU A 10 1.05 7.81 5.31
CA LEU A 10 1.78 8.87 6.03
C LEU A 10 3.11 8.35 6.58
N GLU A 11 3.10 7.19 7.24
CA GLU A 11 4.31 6.63 7.84
C GLU A 11 5.36 6.18 6.80
N GLU A 12 4.93 5.62 5.67
CA GLU A 12 5.88 5.07 4.69
C GLU A 12 6.29 6.06 3.61
N LEU A 13 5.44 7.04 3.28
CA LEU A 13 5.70 8.04 2.24
C LEU A 13 6.12 9.40 2.82
N GLY A 14 5.85 9.65 4.10
CA GLY A 14 6.23 10.90 4.80
C GLY A 14 5.26 12.06 4.57
N TYR A 15 4.12 11.83 3.91
CA TYR A 15 3.07 12.83 3.71
C TYR A 15 1.68 12.19 3.72
N GLU A 16 0.68 12.99 4.10
CA GLU A 16 -0.69 12.52 4.21
C GLU A 16 -1.36 12.44 2.83
N LEU A 17 -2.03 11.32 2.56
CA LEU A 17 -2.89 11.15 1.39
C LEU A 17 -4.34 11.36 1.80
N GLU A 18 -5.15 11.89 0.88
CA GLU A 18 -6.61 11.80 1.00
C GLU A 18 -7.06 10.34 1.04
N GLY A 19 -8.13 10.04 1.78
CA GLY A 19 -8.62 8.65 1.96
C GLY A 19 -8.97 7.94 0.65
N SER A 20 -9.55 8.67 -0.31
CA SER A 20 -9.85 8.18 -1.66
C SER A 20 -8.57 7.79 -2.41
N LEU A 21 -7.53 8.62 -2.33
CA LEU A 21 -6.23 8.39 -2.94
C LEU A 21 -5.48 7.23 -2.27
N ALA A 22 -5.49 7.16 -0.94
CA ALA A 22 -4.89 6.04 -0.21
C ALA A 22 -5.54 4.71 -0.59
N SER A 23 -6.86 4.68 -0.74
CA SER A 23 -7.61 3.49 -1.17
C SER A 23 -7.30 3.11 -2.63
N LYS A 24 -7.23 4.09 -3.54
CA LYS A 24 -6.83 3.86 -4.94
C LYS A 24 -5.41 3.32 -5.03
N LEU A 25 -4.48 3.91 -4.28
CA LEU A 25 -3.07 3.51 -4.26
C LEU A 25 -2.91 2.09 -3.71
N PHE A 26 -3.61 1.76 -2.62
CA PHE A 26 -3.66 0.41 -2.07
C PHE A 26 -4.08 -0.63 -3.12
N HIS A 27 -5.16 -0.34 -3.84
CA HIS A 27 -5.66 -1.23 -4.89
C HIS A 27 -4.68 -1.36 -6.06
N ASN A 28 -4.14 -0.24 -6.54
CA ASN A 28 -3.20 -0.20 -7.67
C ASN A 28 -1.92 -1.00 -7.38
N ILE A 29 -1.36 -0.85 -6.17
CA ILE A 29 -0.17 -1.61 -5.77
C ILE A 29 -0.48 -3.09 -5.67
N LYS A 30 -1.63 -3.46 -5.06
CA LYS A 30 -2.05 -4.85 -4.95
C LYS A 30 -2.20 -5.52 -6.32
N LEU A 31 -2.86 -4.84 -7.28
CA LEU A 31 -2.98 -5.34 -8.66
C LEU A 31 -1.62 -5.41 -9.35
N TYR A 32 -0.77 -4.41 -9.16
CA TYR A 32 0.57 -4.42 -9.75
C TYR A 32 1.37 -5.62 -9.27
N MET A 33 1.40 -5.89 -7.96
CA MET A 33 2.07 -7.07 -7.41
C MET A 33 1.47 -8.36 -7.98
N LEU A 34 0.13 -8.49 -7.98
CA LEU A 34 -0.54 -9.67 -8.52
C LEU A 34 -0.11 -10.01 -9.95
N TYR A 35 -0.01 -9.00 -10.82
CA TYR A 35 0.23 -9.22 -12.25
C TYR A 35 1.70 -9.08 -12.68
N ASN A 36 2.53 -8.36 -11.94
CA ASN A 36 3.89 -7.97 -12.36
C ASN A 36 4.97 -8.33 -11.35
N ASP A 37 4.63 -8.63 -10.10
CA ASP A 37 5.60 -9.00 -9.04
C ASP A 37 5.00 -10.09 -8.15
N ARG A 38 4.94 -11.30 -8.73
CA ARG A 38 4.38 -12.50 -8.08
C ARG A 38 5.05 -12.77 -6.73
N ASP A 39 6.36 -12.56 -6.61
CA ASP A 39 7.10 -12.85 -5.38
C ASP A 39 6.69 -11.91 -4.25
N SER A 40 6.56 -10.61 -4.54
CA SER A 40 6.03 -9.65 -3.56
C SER A 40 4.56 -9.95 -3.22
N PHE A 41 3.75 -10.37 -4.20
CA PHE A 41 2.37 -10.75 -3.95
C PHE A 41 2.26 -11.97 -3.03
N MET A 42 3.03 -13.03 -3.28
CA MET A 42 3.08 -14.21 -2.42
C MET A 42 3.62 -13.87 -1.02
N SER A 43 4.63 -13.00 -0.95
CA SER A 43 5.16 -12.51 0.33
C SER A 43 4.11 -11.74 1.13
N MET A 44 3.29 -10.92 0.46
CA MET A 44 2.18 -10.21 1.08
C MET A 44 1.10 -11.17 1.59
N LEU A 45 0.75 -12.22 0.84
CA LEU A 45 -0.21 -13.24 1.31
C LEU A 45 0.33 -14.03 2.51
N ASN A 46 1.62 -14.36 2.51
CA ASN A 46 2.27 -14.98 3.65
C ASN A 46 2.24 -14.05 4.86
N TYR A 47 2.61 -12.78 4.68
CA TYR A 47 2.55 -11.77 5.74
C TYR A 47 1.14 -11.65 6.34
N ARG A 48 0.11 -11.58 5.48
CA ARG A 48 -1.31 -11.57 5.89
C ARG A 48 -1.69 -12.78 6.74
N SER A 49 -1.22 -13.97 6.34
CA SER A 49 -1.57 -15.22 7.01
C SER A 49 -0.98 -15.31 8.42
N ASN A 50 0.15 -14.65 8.63
CA ASN A 50 0.86 -14.58 9.91
C ASN A 50 0.49 -13.36 10.77
N LEU A 51 -0.55 -12.58 10.40
CA LEU A 51 -1.03 -11.49 11.26
C LEU A 51 -1.68 -12.04 12.53
N GLU A 52 -1.28 -11.48 13.66
CA GLU A 52 -1.85 -11.79 14.96
C GLU A 52 -3.33 -11.37 15.03
N PRO A 53 -4.17 -12.01 15.86
CA PRO A 53 -5.60 -11.70 15.95
C PRO A 53 -5.92 -10.21 16.18
N LEU A 54 -5.11 -9.52 17.01
CA LEU A 54 -5.27 -8.09 17.28
C LEU A 54 -4.87 -7.21 16.08
N GLU A 55 -3.88 -7.65 15.29
CA GLU A 55 -3.42 -6.94 14.10
C GLU A 55 -4.43 -7.04 12.96
N ARG A 56 -5.18 -8.14 12.88
CA ARG A 56 -6.24 -8.35 11.87
C ARG A 56 -7.35 -7.29 11.93
N ILE A 57 -7.59 -6.67 13.09
CA ILE A 57 -8.51 -5.54 13.22
C ILE A 57 -8.06 -4.35 12.34
N LYS A 58 -6.75 -4.21 12.13
CA LYS A 58 -6.13 -3.18 11.28
C LYS A 58 -5.39 -3.81 10.10
N GLU A 59 -5.88 -4.92 9.55
CA GLU A 59 -5.23 -5.66 8.47
C GLU A 59 -4.79 -4.74 7.32
N ASP A 60 -5.68 -3.85 6.85
CA ASP A 60 -5.37 -2.92 5.76
C ASP A 60 -4.19 -1.99 6.06
N TYR A 61 -4.02 -1.54 7.32
CA TYR A 61 -2.86 -0.73 7.71
C TYR A 61 -1.57 -1.53 7.54
N PHE A 62 -1.52 -2.75 8.10
CA PHE A 62 -0.34 -3.59 8.05
C PHE A 62 -0.01 -4.04 6.62
N LEU A 63 -1.02 -4.47 5.86
CA LEU A 63 -0.83 -4.87 4.47
C LEU A 63 -0.36 -3.70 3.61
N PHE A 64 -0.97 -2.52 3.78
CA PHE A 64 -0.57 -1.37 2.96
C PHE A 64 0.86 -0.94 3.27
N LYS A 65 1.20 -0.87 4.56
CA LYS A 65 2.55 -0.56 5.02
C LYS A 65 3.58 -1.54 4.44
N PHE A 66 3.28 -2.84 4.50
CA PHE A 66 4.12 -3.88 3.90
C PHE A 66 4.29 -3.70 2.39
N MET A 67 3.18 -3.49 1.66
CA MET A 67 3.21 -3.28 0.21
C MET A 67 4.01 -2.03 -0.19
N LEU A 68 3.88 -0.94 0.55
CA LEU A 68 4.63 0.30 0.32
C LEU A 68 6.13 0.09 0.51
N LYS A 69 6.56 -0.63 1.55
CA LYS A 69 7.98 -0.99 1.77
C LYS A 69 8.55 -1.80 0.61
N GLN A 70 7.83 -2.82 0.17
CA GLN A 70 8.22 -3.65 -0.98
C GLN A 70 8.37 -2.79 -2.24
N MET A 71 7.38 -1.95 -2.54
CA MET A 71 7.41 -1.06 -3.70
C MET A 71 8.56 -0.05 -3.65
N LYS A 72 8.83 0.55 -2.47
CA LYS A 72 9.97 1.48 -2.29
C LYS A 72 11.31 0.81 -2.57
N SER A 73 11.46 -0.46 -2.18
CA SER A 73 12.70 -1.20 -2.37
C SER A 73 12.87 -1.72 -3.81
N LYS A 74 11.81 -2.28 -4.41
CA LYS A 74 11.91 -3.02 -5.68
C LYS A 74 11.48 -2.25 -6.91
N SER A 75 10.54 -1.32 -6.77
CA SER A 75 9.94 -0.61 -7.90
C SER A 75 9.58 0.85 -7.56
N PRO A 76 10.56 1.65 -7.07
CA PRO A 76 10.31 3.01 -6.60
C PRO A 76 9.76 3.91 -7.72
N ALA A 77 10.22 3.76 -8.96
CA ALA A 77 9.70 4.52 -10.10
C ALA A 77 8.22 4.22 -10.38
N LYS A 78 7.78 2.96 -10.21
CA LYS A 78 6.37 2.58 -10.39
C LYS A 78 5.50 3.11 -9.27
N LEU A 79 6.01 3.08 -8.03
CA LEU A 79 5.35 3.69 -6.87
C LEU A 79 5.14 5.20 -7.08
N LEU A 80 6.19 5.90 -7.49
CA LEU A 80 6.10 7.31 -7.88
C LEU A 80 5.10 7.50 -9.00
N GLY A 81 5.08 6.63 -10.01
CA GLY A 81 4.07 6.67 -11.08
C GLY A 81 2.64 6.60 -10.54
N PHE A 82 2.33 5.72 -9.59
CA PHE A 82 0.99 5.64 -8.99
C PHE A 82 0.60 6.87 -8.16
N ILE A 83 1.59 7.53 -7.54
CA ILE A 83 1.41 8.77 -6.78
C ILE A 83 1.28 9.97 -7.72
N SER A 84 2.03 9.95 -8.83
CA SER A 84 2.15 11.01 -9.83
C SER A 84 1.11 10.92 -10.93
N ASP A 85 0.29 9.86 -11.00
CA ASP A 85 -0.94 9.76 -11.79
C ASP A 85 -2.05 10.70 -11.24
N ARG A 86 -1.59 11.86 -10.77
CA ARG A 86 -2.25 13.13 -10.59
C ARG A 86 -2.81 13.52 -11.97
N LYS A 87 -4.05 13.14 -12.23
CA LYS A 87 -4.90 14.19 -12.78
C LYS A 87 -5.01 15.21 -11.65
N PHE A 88 -4.28 16.30 -11.83
CA PHE A 88 -4.54 17.56 -11.15
C PHE A 88 -6.06 17.72 -11.11
N VAL A 89 -6.63 17.74 -9.92
CA VAL A 89 -7.95 18.32 -9.74
C VAL A 89 -7.64 19.82 -9.74
N ASP A 90 -7.88 20.44 -10.90
CA ASP A 90 -7.95 21.90 -11.03
C ASP A 90 -8.99 22.48 -10.05
#